data_AF-A0A0Q4I7A4-F1
#
_entry.id   AF-A0A0Q4I7A4-F1
#
_cell.length_a   1.000
_cell.length_b   1.000
_cell.length_c   1.000
_cell.angle_alpha   90.00
_cell.angle_beta   90.00
_cell.angle_gamma   90.00
#
_symmetry.space_group_name_H-M   'P 1'
#
loop_
_entity.id
_entity.type
_entity.pdbx_description
1 polymer ?
#
loop_
_entity_poly.entity_id
_entity_poly.type
_entity_poly.pdbx_seq_one_letter_code
_entity_poly.pdbx_strand_id
1 'polypeptide(L)'
;MKLSPRSRAVLHTRALSKPPMGRQPEVCHIIPSKPNPWYGGIVEGDPLTVQQRWAMTKRGMPADVETITVRRLACLIREVYAGSNAPRPYYEFQCPVQSRQKDGRIYVISPSGDRKLVQADGWIR
;
A
#
# COMPACT_ATOMS: atom_id res chain seq x y z
N MET A 1 50.82 4.63 -5.12
CA MET A 1 49.69 3.74 -4.73
C MET A 1 48.39 4.50 -4.89
N LYS A 2 47.59 4.20 -5.92
CA LYS A 2 46.29 4.83 -6.16
C LYS A 2 45.20 3.98 -5.50
N LEU A 3 44.49 4.54 -4.52
CA LEU A 3 43.38 3.88 -3.83
C LEU A 3 42.14 3.86 -4.74
N SER A 4 41.64 2.65 -4.99
CA SER A 4 40.40 2.35 -5.71
C SER A 4 39.19 2.96 -5.00
N PRO A 5 38.27 3.66 -5.69
CA PRO A 5 37.06 4.17 -5.06
C PRO A 5 36.10 3.00 -4.80
N ARG A 6 35.83 2.75 -3.51
CA ARG A 6 34.86 1.76 -3.05
C ARG A 6 33.48 2.11 -3.60
N SER A 7 32.94 1.18 -4.37
CA SER A 7 31.59 1.16 -4.92
C SER A 7 30.57 1.58 -3.87
N ARG A 8 29.78 2.61 -4.18
CA ARG A 8 28.52 2.92 -3.49
C ARG A 8 27.69 1.64 -3.46
N ALA A 9 27.41 1.16 -2.25
CA ALA A 9 26.39 0.15 -2.04
C ALA A 9 25.05 0.79 -2.45
N VAL A 10 24.65 0.53 -3.70
CA VAL A 10 23.29 0.75 -4.17
C VAL A 10 22.44 -0.21 -3.36
N LEU A 11 21.79 0.31 -2.31
CA LEU A 11 20.72 -0.36 -1.60
C LEU A 11 19.80 -0.94 -2.66
N HIS A 12 19.83 -2.26 -2.77
CA HIS A 12 19.00 -2.99 -3.70
C HIS A 12 17.55 -2.63 -3.40
N THR A 13 16.98 -1.73 -4.21
CA THR A 13 15.57 -1.74 -4.54
C THR A 13 15.36 -3.11 -5.20
N ARG A 14 15.15 -4.14 -4.38
CA ARG A 14 14.92 -5.50 -4.83
C ARG A 14 13.59 -5.43 -5.55
N ALA A 15 13.66 -5.23 -6.86
CA ALA A 15 12.51 -5.19 -7.74
C ALA A 15 11.69 -6.44 -7.40
N LEU A 16 10.47 -6.22 -6.95
CA LEU A 16 9.50 -7.31 -6.77
C LEU A 16 9.37 -7.94 -8.16
N SER A 17 9.86 -9.16 -8.32
CA SER A 17 9.85 -9.84 -9.62
C SER A 17 8.47 -10.34 -10.02
N LYS A 18 7.47 -10.21 -9.14
CA LYS A 18 6.08 -10.58 -9.40
C LYS A 18 5.25 -9.31 -9.57
N PRO A 19 4.27 -9.30 -10.49
CA PRO A 19 3.28 -8.23 -10.53
C PRO A 19 2.43 -8.22 -9.25
N PRO A 20 1.77 -7.09 -8.92
CA PRO A 20 0.82 -7.06 -7.82
C PRO A 20 -0.31 -8.07 -8.06
N MET A 21 -0.82 -8.66 -6.98
CA MET A 21 -1.99 -9.55 -7.05
C MET A 21 -3.29 -8.83 -7.40
N GLY A 22 -3.31 -7.50 -7.30
CA GLY A 22 -4.47 -6.67 -7.58
C GLY A 22 -4.60 -5.54 -6.57
N ARG A 23 -5.80 -4.92 -6.57
CA ARG A 23 -6.16 -3.77 -5.75
C ARG A 23 -6.72 -4.11 -4.36
N GLN A 24 -6.93 -5.39 -4.07
CA GLN A 24 -7.27 -5.97 -2.75
C GLN A 24 -7.38 -7.50 -2.88
N PRO A 25 -7.43 -8.27 -1.77
CA PRO A 25 -7.81 -9.68 -1.82
C PRO A 25 -9.20 -9.87 -2.43
N GLU A 26 -9.43 -10.95 -3.17
CA GLU A 26 -10.76 -11.28 -3.73
C GLU A 26 -11.79 -11.58 -2.63
N VAL A 27 -11.35 -12.19 -1.53
CA VAL A 27 -12.18 -12.56 -0.40
C VAL A 27 -11.91 -11.64 0.78
N CYS A 28 -12.96 -10.97 1.27
CA CYS A 28 -12.91 -10.23 2.53
C CYS A 28 -13.37 -11.10 3.69
N HIS A 29 -12.47 -11.45 4.60
CA HIS A 29 -12.84 -12.09 5.86
C HIS A 29 -13.27 -11.04 6.89
N ILE A 30 -14.53 -11.07 7.31
CA ILE A 30 -15.09 -10.21 8.36
C ILE A 30 -15.24 -11.04 9.63
N ILE A 31 -14.14 -11.26 10.34
CA ILE A 31 -14.14 -11.93 11.65
C ILE A 31 -13.28 -11.14 12.65
N PRO A 32 -13.62 -11.12 13.95
CA PRO A 32 -12.90 -10.33 14.94
C PRO A 32 -11.38 -10.57 14.97
N SER A 33 -10.95 -11.80 14.73
CA SER A 33 -9.53 -12.18 14.74
C SER A 33 -8.77 -11.81 13.45
N LYS A 34 -9.46 -11.35 12.40
CA LYS A 34 -8.88 -10.97 11.11
C LYS A 34 -9.49 -9.65 10.58
N PRO A 35 -9.22 -8.49 11.20
CA PRO A 35 -9.60 -7.21 10.61
C PRO A 35 -8.87 -7.04 9.26
N ASN A 36 -9.59 -6.58 8.23
CA ASN A 36 -9.02 -6.32 6.90
C ASN A 36 -8.99 -4.81 6.59
N PRO A 37 -7.96 -4.08 7.08
CA PRO A 37 -7.89 -2.62 6.94
C PRO A 37 -7.52 -2.15 5.52
N TRP A 38 -7.47 -3.07 4.56
CA TRP A 38 -7.08 -2.82 3.16
C TRP A 38 -8.11 -3.37 2.18
N TYR A 39 -9.39 -3.34 2.57
CA TYR A 39 -10.52 -3.74 1.73
C TYR A 39 -11.55 -2.62 1.63
N GLY A 40 -12.08 -2.40 0.43
CA GLY A 40 -13.15 -1.44 0.16
C GLY A 40 -13.99 -1.82 -1.06
N GLY A 41 -15.13 -1.14 -1.24
CA GLY A 41 -15.98 -1.28 -2.41
C GLY A 41 -15.30 -0.65 -3.62
N ILE A 42 -15.04 -1.45 -4.65
CA ILE A 42 -14.48 -0.99 -5.92
C ILE A 42 -15.64 -0.61 -6.85
N VAL A 43 -15.52 0.53 -7.50
CA VAL A 43 -16.39 0.95 -8.60
C VAL A 43 -15.55 0.92 -9.87
N GLU A 44 -16.07 0.32 -10.93
CA GLU A 44 -15.37 0.25 -12.22
C GLU A 44 -15.06 1.66 -12.75
N GLY A 45 -13.84 1.88 -13.22
CA GLY A 45 -13.36 3.19 -13.65
C GLY A 45 -12.89 4.13 -12.52
N ASP A 46 -13.18 3.85 -11.23
CA ASP A 46 -12.67 4.67 -10.12
C ASP A 46 -11.39 4.06 -9.51
N PRO A 47 -10.25 4.80 -9.50
CA PRO A 47 -9.03 4.37 -8.83
C PRO A 47 -9.15 4.36 -7.30
N LEU A 48 -10.18 4.98 -6.72
CA LEU A 48 -10.45 5.00 -5.29
C LEU A 48 -11.66 4.13 -4.92
N THR A 49 -11.66 3.59 -3.70
CA THR A 49 -12.80 2.86 -3.15
C THR A 49 -13.89 3.81 -2.66
N VAL A 50 -15.12 3.30 -2.55
CA VAL A 50 -16.26 4.02 -1.96
C VAL A 50 -15.92 4.57 -0.56
N GLN A 51 -15.23 3.78 0.25
CA GLN A 51 -14.84 4.15 1.61
C GLN A 51 -13.76 5.24 1.61
N GLN A 52 -12.81 5.21 0.67
CA GLN A 52 -11.85 6.31 0.48
C GLN A 52 -12.56 7.61 0.13
N ARG A 53 -13.51 7.57 -0.82
CA ARG A 53 -14.33 8.74 -1.20
C ARG A 53 -15.09 9.29 0.00
N TRP A 54 -15.78 8.44 0.75
CA TRP A 54 -16.52 8.86 1.94
C TRP A 54 -15.62 9.43 3.03
N ALA A 55 -14.46 8.81 3.23
CA ALA A 55 -13.42 9.25 4.15
C ALA A 55 -12.83 10.62 3.78
N MET A 56 -12.65 10.89 2.48
CA MET A 56 -12.21 12.18 1.96
C MET A 56 -13.25 13.26 2.21
N THR A 57 -14.52 13.01 1.86
CA THR A 57 -15.63 13.95 2.09
C THR A 57 -15.75 14.33 3.57
N LYS A 58 -15.72 13.33 4.46
CA LYS A 58 -15.79 13.56 5.92
C LYS A 58 -14.62 14.40 6.47
N ARG A 59 -13.48 14.37 5.80
CA ARG A 59 -12.26 15.08 6.20
C ARG A 59 -12.06 16.39 5.46
N GLY A 60 -13.02 16.80 4.62
CA GLY A 60 -12.91 18.01 3.80
C GLY A 60 -11.78 17.95 2.77
N MET A 61 -11.39 16.75 2.33
CA MET A 61 -10.38 16.57 1.30
C MET A 61 -11.01 16.82 -0.09
N PRO A 62 -10.30 17.50 -1.00
CA PRO A 62 -10.81 17.75 -2.34
C PRO A 62 -10.87 16.44 -3.16
N ALA A 63 -11.76 16.38 -4.17
CA ALA A 63 -11.99 15.16 -4.95
C ALA A 63 -10.81 14.77 -5.85
N ASP A 64 -9.97 15.74 -6.21
CA ASP A 64 -8.77 15.66 -7.06
C ASP A 64 -7.47 15.63 -6.24
N VAL A 65 -7.55 15.33 -4.94
CA VAL A 65 -6.39 15.24 -4.06
C VAL A 65 -5.30 14.33 -4.64
N GLU A 66 -4.04 14.69 -4.40
CA GLU A 66 -2.88 13.87 -4.74
C GLU A 66 -3.08 12.43 -4.25
N THR A 67 -2.75 11.46 -5.11
CA THR A 67 -2.75 10.03 -4.77
C THR A 67 -1.35 9.46 -4.92
N ILE A 68 -1.04 8.43 -4.12
CA ILE A 68 0.19 7.65 -4.27
C ILE A 68 -0.12 6.16 -4.38
N THR A 69 0.77 5.44 -5.04
CA THR A 69 0.71 3.97 -5.09
C THR A 69 1.25 3.39 -3.79
N VAL A 70 0.38 2.76 -3.02
CA VAL A 70 0.72 2.07 -1.78
C VAL A 70 0.87 0.59 -2.01
N ARG A 71 1.91 -0.02 -1.42
CA ARG A 71 2.24 -1.44 -1.55
C ARG A 71 2.18 -2.13 -0.20
N ARG A 72 1.51 -3.28 -0.15
CA ARG A 72 1.42 -4.11 1.05
C ARG A 72 1.69 -5.56 0.71
N LEU A 73 2.57 -6.20 1.48
CA LEU A 73 2.71 -7.65 1.43
C LEU A 73 1.39 -8.33 1.83
N ALA A 74 1.01 -9.34 1.06
CA ALA A 74 -0.08 -10.23 1.43
C ALA A 74 0.29 -11.00 2.70
N CYS A 75 -0.68 -11.18 3.59
CA CYS A 75 -0.52 -12.00 4.77
C CYS A 75 -0.60 -13.48 4.38
N LEU A 76 0.53 -14.19 4.53
CA LEU A 76 0.67 -15.57 4.05
C LEU A 76 -0.29 -16.58 4.69
N ILE A 77 -0.79 -16.26 5.88
CA ILE A 77 -1.67 -17.14 6.67
C ILE A 77 -3.14 -16.74 6.52
N ARG A 78 -3.41 -15.47 6.17
CA ARG A 78 -4.76 -14.90 6.22
C ARG A 78 -5.35 -14.58 4.85
N GLU A 79 -4.51 -14.44 3.83
CA GLU A 79 -4.92 -13.96 2.52
C GLU A 79 -4.47 -14.90 1.41
N VAL A 80 -3.19 -15.32 1.41
CA VAL A 80 -2.63 -16.11 0.30
C VAL A 80 -1.52 -17.01 0.81
N TYR A 81 -1.64 -18.31 0.63
CA TYR A 81 -0.52 -19.21 0.85
C TYR A 81 0.45 -19.17 -0.34
N ALA A 82 1.73 -18.86 -0.11
CA ALA A 82 2.74 -18.75 -1.17
C ALA A 82 3.84 -19.83 -1.11
N GLY A 83 3.80 -20.77 -0.15
CA GLY A 83 4.89 -21.72 0.10
C GLY A 83 6.12 -21.07 0.75
N SER A 84 7.00 -21.89 1.35
CA SER A 84 8.08 -21.43 2.23
C SER A 84 9.21 -20.66 1.52
N ASN A 85 9.38 -20.82 0.20
CA ASN A 85 10.51 -20.27 -0.57
C ASN A 85 10.09 -19.34 -1.72
N ALA A 86 8.80 -19.02 -1.87
CA ALA A 86 8.38 -18.10 -2.92
C ALA A 86 8.48 -16.63 -2.47
N PRO A 87 8.75 -15.69 -3.39
CA PRO A 87 8.57 -14.26 -3.12
C PRO A 87 7.15 -14.00 -2.61
N ARG A 88 7.06 -13.26 -1.51
CA ARG A 88 5.76 -12.91 -0.90
C ARG A 88 4.95 -12.07 -1.89
N PRO A 89 3.71 -12.47 -2.18
CA PRO A 89 2.84 -11.64 -3.00
C PRO A 89 2.54 -10.31 -2.29
N TYR A 90 2.12 -9.33 -3.07
CA TYR A 90 1.74 -8.02 -2.56
C TYR A 90 0.57 -7.47 -3.35
N TYR A 91 -0.13 -6.51 -2.74
CA TYR A 91 -1.22 -5.75 -3.35
C TYR A 91 -0.77 -4.31 -3.57
N GLU A 92 -1.35 -3.68 -4.60
CA GLU A 92 -1.11 -2.27 -4.95
C GLU A 92 -2.41 -1.47 -4.93
N PHE A 93 -2.37 -0.31 -4.29
CA PHE A 93 -3.54 0.54 -4.07
C PHE A 93 -3.22 1.97 -4.49
N GLN A 94 -4.16 2.67 -5.12
CA GLN A 94 -4.11 4.13 -5.15
C GLN A 94 -4.70 4.66 -3.86
N CYS A 95 -3.92 5.45 -3.12
CA CYS A 95 -4.36 6.02 -1.85
C CYS A 95 -4.24 7.55 -1.87
N PRO A 96 -5.31 8.27 -1.52
CA PRO A 96 -5.28 9.72 -1.32
C PRO A 96 -4.28 10.11 -0.24
N VAL A 97 -3.44 11.10 -0.54
CA VAL A 97 -2.51 11.70 0.41
C VAL A 97 -3.28 12.64 1.33
N GLN A 98 -3.24 12.35 2.62
CA GLN A 98 -3.80 13.23 3.64
C GLN A 98 -2.76 14.26 4.10
N SER A 99 -1.52 13.85 4.35
CA SER A 99 -0.43 14.77 4.70
C SER A 99 0.95 14.12 4.57
N ARG A 100 1.97 14.94 4.36
CA ARG A 100 3.38 14.53 4.32
C ARG A 100 4.06 14.92 5.63
N GLN A 101 4.82 14.00 6.21
CA GLN A 101 5.55 14.21 7.46
C GLN A 101 6.96 14.72 7.19
N LYS A 102 7.55 15.40 8.18
CA LYS A 102 8.91 15.96 8.08
C LYS A 102 10.00 14.89 7.88
N ASP A 103 9.73 13.67 8.31
CA ASP A 103 10.63 12.51 8.15
C ASP A 103 10.44 11.75 6.84
N GLY A 104 9.63 12.29 5.91
CA GLY A 104 9.36 11.69 4.61
C GLY A 104 8.22 10.66 4.60
N ARG A 105 7.68 10.26 5.75
CA ARG A 105 6.51 9.37 5.81
C ARG A 105 5.24 10.12 5.35
N ILE A 106 4.24 9.38 4.90
CA ILE A 106 3.04 9.95 4.28
C ILE A 106 1.81 9.36 4.98
N TYR A 107 0.91 10.22 5.47
CA TYR A 107 -0.41 9.77 5.87
C TYR A 107 -1.31 9.68 4.63
N VAL A 108 -1.97 8.55 4.48
CA VAL A 108 -2.91 8.26 3.40
C VAL A 108 -4.24 7.77 3.93
N ILE A 109 -5.26 7.80 3.06
CA ILE A 109 -6.53 7.11 3.28
C ILE A 109 -6.47 5.73 2.63
N SER A 110 -6.51 4.67 3.45
CA SER A 110 -6.50 3.27 2.97
C SER A 110 -7.80 2.91 2.27
N PRO A 111 -7.86 1.78 1.52
CA PRO A 111 -9.08 1.29 0.88
C PRO A 111 -10.29 1.15 1.81
N SER A 112 -10.08 0.91 3.11
CA SER A 112 -11.15 0.86 4.12
C SER A 112 -11.64 2.23 4.59
N GLY A 113 -11.00 3.32 4.17
CA GLY A 113 -11.29 4.70 4.63
C GLY A 113 -10.53 5.12 5.89
N ASP A 114 -9.64 4.26 6.40
CA ASP A 114 -8.82 4.53 7.58
C ASP A 114 -7.60 5.40 7.25
N ARG A 115 -7.15 6.18 8.22
CA ARG A 115 -5.86 6.88 8.11
C ARG A 115 -4.72 5.90 8.39
N LYS A 116 -3.77 5.79 7.46
CA LYS A 116 -2.56 4.95 7.60
C LYS A 116 -1.30 5.75 7.33
N LEU A 117 -0.20 5.39 7.99
CA LEU A 117 1.12 5.96 7.74
C LEU A 117 1.90 5.00 6.84
N VAL A 118 2.45 5.52 5.75
CA VAL A 118 3.28 4.76 4.80
C VAL A 118 4.64 5.41 4.63
N GLN A 119 5.61 4.63 4.15
CA GLN A 119 6.93 5.14 3.81
C GLN A 119 6.87 6.03 2.56
N ALA A 120 7.92 6.84 2.36
CA ALA A 120 8.01 7.75 1.21
C ALA A 120 7.92 7.03 -0.15
N ASP A 121 8.35 5.77 -0.21
CA ASP A 121 8.32 4.90 -1.39
C ASP A 121 6.98 4.17 -1.59
N GLY A 122 5.98 4.46 -0.75
CA GLY A 122 4.65 3.87 -0.79
C GLY A 122 4.54 2.52 -0.10
N TRP A 123 5.60 2.01 0.54
CA TRP A 123 5.50 0.74 1.28
C TRP A 123 4.93 0.89 2.68
N ILE A 124 4.12 -0.08 3.08
CA ILE A 124 3.77 -0.31 4.49
C ILE A 124 4.77 -1.32 5.05
N ARG A 125 5.50 -0.91 6.09
CA ARG A 125 6.41 -1.78 6.86
C ARG A 125 5.89 -1.95 8.27
#